data_AF-A0A352RSF3-F1
#
_entry.id   AF-A0A352RSF3-F1
#
_cell.length_a   1.000
_cell.length_b   1.000
_cell.length_c   1.000
_cell.angle_alpha   90.00
_cell.angle_beta   90.00
_cell.angle_gamma   90.00
#
_symmetry.space_group_name_H-M   'P 1'
#
loop_
_entity.id
_entity.type
_entity.pdbx_description
1 polymer ?
#
loop_
_entity_poly.entity_id
_entity_poly.type
_entity_poly.pdbx_seq_one_letter_code
_entity_poly.pdbx_strand_id
1 'polypeptide(L)'
;MFRHERPQRGRYRQFHQLGAEALGFAGPDVDAEIILMCQRLWDDLGLTNVRLELNSLGQAHERAAHREQLIKYLEGFQDILDEDSKRRLYTNPLRVLDTKNPALQEMAANAPKLIDFLGEESLAHFEGVKRILLANNIPFKINPRLVRGLDYY
;
A
#
# COMPACT_ATOMS: atom_id res chain seq x y z
N MET A 1 21.25 -5.92 1.92
CA MET A 1 20.13 -6.79 1.51
C MET A 1 20.45 -7.48 0.19
N PHE A 2 20.05 -8.74 0.04
CA PHE A 2 20.24 -9.54 -1.18
C PHE A 2 18.91 -10.07 -1.69
N ARG A 3 18.67 -10.02 -3.00
CA ARG A 3 17.48 -10.62 -3.63
C ARG A 3 17.80 -11.26 -4.98
N HIS A 4 17.25 -12.44 -5.23
CA HIS A 4 17.42 -13.15 -6.48
C HIS A 4 16.34 -12.77 -7.51
N GLU A 5 16.29 -11.49 -7.87
CA GLU A 5 15.39 -10.96 -8.91
C GLU A 5 16.13 -10.76 -10.25
N ARG A 6 15.36 -10.68 -11.35
CA ARG A 6 15.89 -10.28 -12.67
C ARG A 6 16.41 -8.84 -12.59
N PRO A 7 17.67 -8.55 -12.98
CA PRO A 7 18.21 -7.20 -12.98
C PRO A 7 17.40 -6.26 -13.87
N GLN A 8 17.09 -5.07 -13.36
CA GLN A 8 16.41 -3.99 -14.07
C GLN A 8 16.97 -2.66 -13.58
N ARG A 9 16.72 -1.55 -14.29
CA ARG A 9 17.14 -0.22 -13.83
C ARG A 9 16.57 0.06 -12.42
N GLY A 10 17.45 0.35 -11.46
CA GLY A 10 17.09 0.54 -10.05
C GLY A 10 16.83 -0.75 -9.25
N ARG A 11 17.01 -1.94 -9.84
CA ARG A 11 16.86 -3.23 -9.15
C ARG A 11 18.18 -4.02 -9.15
N TYR A 12 18.90 -3.90 -8.06
CA TYR A 12 20.15 -4.63 -7.81
C TYR A 12 19.91 -5.94 -7.06
N ARG A 13 20.78 -6.93 -7.29
CA ARG A 13 20.84 -8.19 -6.54
C ARG A 13 21.40 -8.00 -5.12
N GLN A 14 22.27 -7.01 -4.95
CA GLN A 14 22.75 -6.52 -3.67
C GLN A 14 22.47 -5.02 -3.58
N PHE A 15 21.88 -4.58 -2.47
CA PHE A 15 21.56 -3.18 -2.22
C PHE A 15 21.58 -2.90 -0.71
N HIS A 16 21.68 -1.62 -0.36
CA HIS A 16 21.69 -1.16 1.02
C HIS A 16 20.34 -0.51 1.33
N GLN A 17 19.84 -0.75 2.53
CA GLN A 17 18.63 -0.13 3.05
C GLN A 17 18.93 0.44 4.43
N LEU A 18 18.34 1.59 4.70
CA LEU A 18 18.15 2.11 6.03
C LEU A 18 16.69 1.80 6.42
N GLY A 19 16.50 1.34 7.64
CA GLY A 19 15.19 1.04 8.20
C GLY A 19 15.07 1.60 9.62
N ALA A 20 13.84 1.85 10.03
CA ALA A 20 13.49 2.21 11.40
C ALA A 20 12.31 1.32 11.81
N GLU A 21 12.34 0.83 13.05
CA GLU A 21 11.30 -0.01 13.62
C GLU A 21 10.91 0.59 14.97
N ALA A 22 9.61 0.81 15.18
CA ALA A 22 9.08 1.24 16.47
C ALA A 22 8.25 0.08 17.05
N LEU A 23 8.81 -0.57 18.07
CA LEU A 23 8.23 -1.79 18.65
C LEU A 23 7.56 -1.48 19.98
N GLY A 24 6.36 -2.03 20.20
CA GLY A 24 5.60 -1.88 21.45
C GLY A 24 4.68 -0.66 21.49
N PHE A 25 4.45 0.01 20.35
CA PHE A 25 3.56 1.15 20.23
C PHE A 25 2.32 0.78 19.41
N ALA A 26 1.15 1.18 19.88
CA ALA A 26 -0.11 0.97 19.18
C ALA A 26 -0.42 2.06 18.15
N GLY A 27 0.31 3.19 18.18
CA GLY A 27 0.06 4.37 17.35
C GLY A 27 -1.24 5.10 17.68
N PRO A 28 -1.72 6.02 16.82
CA PRO A 28 -1.22 6.35 15.47
C PRO A 28 -0.08 7.39 15.42
N ASP A 29 0.34 7.90 16.57
CA ASP A 29 1.41 8.90 16.69
C ASP A 29 2.76 8.40 16.19
N VAL A 30 3.11 7.16 16.55
CA VAL A 30 4.35 6.52 16.12
C VAL A 30 4.40 6.31 14.60
N ASP A 31 3.27 5.95 13.97
CA ASP A 31 3.16 5.79 12.52
C ASP A 31 3.43 7.12 11.80
N ALA A 32 2.86 8.21 12.34
CA ALA A 32 3.10 9.54 11.82
C ALA A 32 4.55 10.01 12.05
N GLU A 33 5.15 9.69 13.19
CA GLU A 33 6.56 10.00 13.49
C GLU A 33 7.51 9.38 12.47
N ILE A 34 7.34 8.09 12.15
CA ILE A 34 8.18 7.39 11.16
C ILE A 34 8.04 8.06 9.78
N ILE A 35 6.83 8.46 9.40
CA ILE A 35 6.59 9.18 8.14
C ILE A 35 7.28 10.56 8.14
N LEU A 36 7.21 11.29 9.26
CA LEU A 36 7.87 12.58 9.42
C LEU A 36 9.40 12.45 9.36
N MET A 37 9.98 11.38 9.92
CA MET A 37 11.40 11.08 9.78
C MET A 37 11.79 10.89 8.31
N CYS A 38 10.96 10.19 7.51
CA CYS A 38 11.19 10.04 6.08
C CYS A 38 11.12 11.38 5.34
N GLN A 39 10.13 12.23 5.64
CA GLN A 39 10.03 13.56 5.03
C GLN A 39 11.28 14.40 5.35
N ARG A 40 11.68 14.45 6.63
CA ARG A 40 12.86 15.21 7.07
C ARG A 40 14.12 14.73 6.35
N LEU A 41 14.28 13.42 6.16
CA LEU A 41 15.41 12.88 5.40
C LEU A 41 15.44 13.40 3.95
N TRP A 42 14.28 13.53 3.29
CA TRP A 42 14.22 14.12 1.95
C TRP A 42 14.61 15.59 1.94
N ASP A 43 14.14 16.35 2.93
CA ASP A 43 14.46 17.77 3.07
C ASP A 43 15.97 17.97 3.33
N ASP A 44 16.56 17.18 4.24
CA ASP A 44 17.98 17.22 4.59
C ASP A 44 18.89 16.84 3.41
N LEU A 45 18.42 15.95 2.53
CA LEU A 45 19.12 15.57 1.29
C LEU A 45 18.85 16.55 0.13
N GLY A 46 17.98 17.54 0.30
CA GLY A 46 17.58 18.48 -0.75
C GLY A 46 16.75 17.86 -1.88
N LEU A 47 16.09 16.73 -1.62
CA LEU A 47 15.26 16.03 -2.61
C LEU A 47 13.88 16.67 -2.71
N THR A 48 13.55 17.16 -3.90
CA THR A 48 12.23 17.73 -4.22
C THR A 48 11.41 16.78 -5.09
N ASN A 49 10.11 17.03 -5.22
CA ASN A 49 9.16 16.23 -6.01
C ASN A 49 8.94 14.79 -5.49
N VAL A 50 9.24 14.53 -4.22
CA VAL A 50 8.81 13.30 -3.54
C VAL A 50 7.33 13.42 -3.15
N ARG A 51 6.59 12.32 -3.25
CA ARG A 51 5.16 12.27 -2.94
C ARG A 51 4.87 11.16 -1.94
N LEU A 52 4.15 11.49 -0.88
CA LEU A 52 3.65 10.51 0.08
C LEU A 52 2.30 9.96 -0.38
N GLU A 53 2.20 8.63 -0.45
CA GLU A 53 0.93 7.93 -0.64
C GLU A 53 0.61 7.11 0.61
N LEU A 54 -0.65 7.20 1.07
CA LEU A 54 -1.14 6.50 2.26
C LEU A 54 -2.27 5.55 1.91
N ASN A 55 -2.35 4.47 2.68
CA ASN A 55 -3.46 3.52 2.69
C ASN A 55 -3.52 2.85 4.06
N SER A 56 -4.66 2.22 4.38
CA SER A 56 -4.80 1.33 5.52
C SER A 56 -5.23 -0.04 5.03
N LEU A 57 -4.59 -1.07 5.57
CA LEU A 57 -4.98 -2.45 5.32
C LEU A 57 -6.05 -2.94 6.31
N GLY A 58 -6.30 -2.20 7.39
CA GLY A 58 -7.23 -2.62 8.43
C GLY A 58 -6.84 -3.91 9.13
N GLN A 59 -7.82 -4.48 9.84
CA GLN A 59 -7.68 -5.73 10.57
C GLN A 59 -7.86 -6.95 9.67
N ALA A 60 -7.43 -8.12 10.14
CA ALA A 60 -7.51 -9.37 9.37
C ALA A 60 -8.93 -9.70 8.88
N HIS A 61 -9.96 -9.43 9.68
CA HIS A 61 -11.36 -9.69 9.31
C HIS A 61 -11.89 -8.71 8.25
N GLU A 62 -11.51 -7.44 8.34
CA GLU A 62 -11.84 -6.40 7.35
C GLU A 62 -11.20 -6.72 5.99
N ARG A 63 -9.93 -7.15 6.02
CA ARG A 63 -9.23 -7.66 4.84
C ARG A 63 -9.88 -8.89 4.24
N ALA A 64 -10.35 -9.82 5.07
CA ALA A 64 -11.03 -11.02 4.60
C ALA A 64 -12.33 -10.65 3.87
N ALA A 65 -13.12 -9.74 4.45
CA ALA A 65 -14.35 -9.24 3.83
C ALA A 65 -14.09 -8.51 2.50
N HIS A 66 -13.07 -7.63 2.48
CA HIS A 66 -12.65 -6.96 1.25
C HIS A 66 -12.15 -7.95 0.19
N ARG A 67 -11.33 -8.93 0.59
CA ARG A 67 -10.79 -9.96 -0.31
C ARG A 67 -11.90 -10.73 -1.00
N GLU A 68 -12.95 -11.11 -0.28
CA GLU A 68 -14.09 -11.81 -0.86
C GLU A 68 -14.77 -10.99 -1.96
N GLN A 69 -15.03 -9.70 -1.70
CA GLN A 69 -15.65 -8.80 -2.67
C GLN A 69 -14.72 -8.50 -3.85
N LEU A 70 -13.43 -8.37 -3.61
CA LEU A 70 -12.43 -8.15 -4.65
C LEU A 70 -12.32 -9.35 -5.59
N ILE A 71 -12.35 -10.57 -5.06
CA ILE A 71 -12.35 -11.79 -5.90
C ILE A 71 -13.61 -11.81 -6.78
N LYS A 72 -14.80 -11.64 -6.18
CA LYS A 72 -16.06 -11.59 -6.94
C LYS A 72 -16.05 -10.52 -8.03
N TYR A 73 -15.50 -9.35 -7.74
CA TYR A 73 -15.33 -8.28 -8.72
C TYR A 73 -14.42 -8.71 -9.88
N LEU A 74 -13.24 -9.23 -9.57
CA LEU A 74 -12.23 -9.62 -10.58
C LEU A 74 -12.65 -10.85 -11.41
N GLU A 75 -13.49 -11.74 -10.87
CA GLU A 75 -14.09 -12.86 -11.62
C GLU A 75 -14.91 -12.37 -12.82
N GLY A 76 -15.52 -11.17 -12.74
CA GLY A 76 -16.21 -10.54 -13.87
C GLY A 76 -15.29 -10.07 -15.00
N PHE A 77 -13.97 -10.11 -14.81
CA PHE A 77 -12.97 -9.61 -15.77
C PHE A 77 -11.98 -10.70 -16.23
N GLN A 78 -12.26 -11.99 -15.99
CA GLN A 78 -11.33 -13.09 -16.30
C GLN A 78 -10.83 -13.09 -17.75
N ASP A 79 -11.65 -12.64 -18.70
CA ASP A 79 -11.31 -12.60 -20.13
C ASP A 79 -10.20 -11.60 -20.47
N ILE A 80 -10.06 -10.53 -19.67
CA ILE A 80 -9.06 -9.48 -19.89
C ILE A 80 -7.83 -9.64 -18.99
N LEU A 81 -7.90 -10.49 -17.96
CA LEU A 81 -6.77 -10.76 -17.06
C LEU A 81 -5.66 -11.51 -17.79
N ASP A 82 -4.41 -11.05 -17.61
CA ASP A 82 -3.23 -11.79 -18.01
C ASP A 82 -2.97 -13.01 -17.10
N GLU A 83 -2.08 -13.91 -17.53
CA GLU A 83 -1.80 -15.16 -16.80
C GLU A 83 -1.23 -14.95 -15.39
N ASP A 84 -0.47 -13.89 -15.13
CA ASP A 84 0.02 -13.58 -13.78
C ASP A 84 -1.13 -13.08 -12.89
N SER A 85 -1.99 -12.23 -13.45
CA SER A 85 -3.20 -11.74 -12.78
C SER A 85 -4.17 -12.89 -12.43
N LYS A 86 -4.41 -13.83 -13.35
CA LYS A 86 -5.25 -15.03 -13.10
C LYS A 86 -4.69 -15.91 -11.98
N ARG A 87 -3.37 -16.10 -11.90
CA ARG A 87 -2.72 -16.85 -10.81
C ARG A 87 -2.86 -16.15 -9.45
N ARG A 88 -2.81 -14.83 -9.45
CA ARG A 88 -2.90 -14.01 -8.22
C ARG A 88 -4.32 -13.82 -7.72
N LEU A 89 -5.33 -13.92 -8.60
CA LEU A 89 -6.74 -13.74 -8.29
C LEU A 89 -7.16 -14.43 -6.98
N TYR A 90 -6.84 -15.72 -6.82
CA TYR A 90 -7.26 -16.47 -5.64
C TYR A 90 -6.24 -16.47 -4.49
N THR A 91 -4.97 -16.13 -4.77
CA THR A 91 -3.89 -16.18 -3.77
C THR A 91 -3.66 -14.82 -3.10
N ASN A 92 -3.45 -13.77 -3.89
CA ASN A 92 -3.26 -12.40 -3.44
C ASN A 92 -3.92 -11.42 -4.43
N PRO A 93 -5.27 -11.28 -4.40
CA PRO A 93 -6.02 -10.47 -5.37
C PRO A 93 -5.66 -8.99 -5.32
N LEU A 94 -5.19 -8.48 -4.17
CA LEU A 94 -4.71 -7.11 -4.05
C LEU A 94 -3.56 -6.81 -5.01
N ARG A 95 -2.69 -7.79 -5.29
CA ARG A 95 -1.59 -7.62 -6.26
C ARG A 95 -2.04 -7.57 -7.71
N VAL A 96 -3.30 -7.90 -8.01
CA VAL A 96 -3.88 -7.70 -9.35
C VAL A 96 -4.11 -6.20 -9.61
N LEU A 97 -4.35 -5.42 -8.55
CA LEU A 97 -4.58 -3.97 -8.64
C LEU A 97 -3.30 -3.16 -8.91
N ASP A 98 -2.11 -3.75 -8.69
CA ASP A 98 -0.79 -3.17 -9.04
C ASP A 98 -0.36 -3.52 -10.49
N THR A 99 -1.33 -3.82 -11.36
CA THR A 99 -1.05 -4.10 -12.76
C THR A 99 -0.54 -2.86 -13.49
N LYS A 100 0.40 -3.07 -14.41
CA LYS A 100 0.90 -2.04 -15.34
C LYS A 100 0.27 -2.16 -16.73
N ASN A 101 -0.60 -3.15 -16.94
CA ASN A 101 -1.29 -3.34 -18.20
C ASN A 101 -2.32 -2.20 -18.39
N PRO A 102 -2.22 -1.39 -19.46
CA PRO A 102 -3.18 -0.31 -19.75
C PRO A 102 -4.63 -0.81 -19.82
N ALA A 103 -4.85 -2.00 -20.38
CA ALA A 103 -6.19 -2.60 -20.52
C ALA A 103 -6.84 -2.95 -19.18
N LEU A 104 -6.05 -3.10 -18.11
CA LEU A 104 -6.53 -3.43 -16.77
C LEU A 104 -6.64 -2.21 -15.85
N GLN A 105 -6.24 -1.02 -16.29
CA GLN A 105 -6.25 0.18 -15.42
C GLN A 105 -7.66 0.60 -15.02
N GLU A 106 -8.62 0.53 -15.95
CA GLU A 106 -10.01 0.90 -15.66
C GLU A 106 -10.64 -0.07 -14.67
N MET A 107 -10.42 -1.37 -14.84
CA MET A 107 -10.82 -2.41 -13.88
C MET A 107 -10.17 -2.14 -12.51
N ALA A 108 -8.85 -1.93 -12.46
CA ALA A 108 -8.16 -1.68 -11.20
C ALA A 108 -8.60 -0.38 -10.51
N ALA A 109 -9.03 0.63 -11.25
CA ALA A 109 -9.54 1.89 -10.72
C ALA A 109 -10.94 1.76 -10.09
N ASN A 110 -11.75 0.84 -10.61
CA ASN A 110 -13.14 0.60 -10.18
C ASN A 110 -13.29 -0.56 -9.17
N ALA A 111 -12.17 -1.20 -8.80
CA ALA A 111 -12.19 -2.28 -7.82
C ALA A 111 -12.69 -1.80 -6.43
N PRO A 112 -13.32 -2.71 -5.65
CA PRO A 112 -13.67 -2.44 -4.26
C PRO A 112 -12.46 -1.93 -3.49
N LYS A 113 -12.62 -0.83 -2.75
CA LYS A 113 -11.52 -0.23 -1.99
C LYS A 113 -11.54 -0.78 -0.58
N LEU A 114 -10.38 -1.21 -0.09
CA LEU A 114 -10.26 -1.76 1.27
C LEU A 114 -10.68 -0.76 2.35
N ILE A 115 -10.50 0.54 2.10
CA ILE A 115 -10.90 1.61 3.02
C ILE A 115 -12.41 1.60 3.33
N ASP A 116 -13.24 1.09 2.41
CA ASP A 116 -14.69 1.02 2.57
C ASP A 116 -15.14 -0.15 3.47
N PHE A 117 -14.19 -1.03 3.86
CA PHE A 117 -14.42 -2.20 4.73
C PHE A 117 -13.85 -2.01 6.13
N LEU A 118 -13.22 -0.86 6.40
CA LEU A 118 -12.64 -0.57 7.70
C LEU A 118 -13.73 -0.30 8.73
N GLY A 119 -13.63 -0.97 9.87
CA GLY A 119 -14.42 -0.70 11.06
C GLY A 119 -13.95 0.57 11.77
N GLU A 120 -14.66 0.91 12.84
CA GLU A 120 -14.48 2.17 13.57
C GLU A 120 -13.06 2.33 14.12
N GLU A 121 -12.47 1.27 14.68
CA GLU A 121 -11.12 1.33 15.27
C GLU A 121 -10.04 1.58 14.20
N SER A 122 -10.08 0.83 13.09
CA SER A 122 -9.16 1.00 11.96
C SER A 122 -9.28 2.38 11.31
N LEU A 123 -10.52 2.89 11.17
CA LEU A 123 -10.77 4.24 10.67
C LEU A 123 -10.24 5.29 11.65
N ALA A 124 -10.53 5.16 12.94
CA ALA A 124 -10.08 6.11 13.96
C ALA A 124 -8.54 6.20 14.01
N HIS A 125 -7.86 5.05 13.94
CA HIS A 125 -6.41 5.00 13.86
C HIS A 125 -5.88 5.69 12.59
N PHE A 126 -6.45 5.36 11.41
CA PHE A 126 -6.04 5.96 10.14
C PHE A 126 -6.30 7.48 10.07
N GLU A 127 -7.43 7.94 10.59
CA GLU A 127 -7.73 9.38 10.73
C GLU A 127 -6.77 10.07 11.69
N GLY A 128 -6.34 9.39 12.76
CA GLY A 128 -5.32 9.89 13.68
C GLY A 128 -3.99 10.16 12.97
N VAL A 129 -3.50 9.22 12.16
CA VAL A 129 -2.28 9.41 11.35
C VAL A 129 -2.43 10.63 10.43
N LYS A 130 -3.54 10.68 9.67
CA LYS A 130 -3.80 11.80 8.74
C LYS A 130 -3.84 13.14 9.46
N ARG A 131 -4.46 13.21 10.65
CA ARG A 131 -4.54 14.43 11.46
C ARG A 131 -3.16 14.94 11.86
N ILE A 132 -2.28 14.06 12.32
CA ILE A 132 -0.91 14.44 12.71
C ILE A 132 -0.12 14.92 11.50
N LEU A 133 -0.23 14.22 10.36
CA LEU A 133 0.44 14.63 9.12
C LEU A 133 -0.05 16.00 8.61
N LEU A 134 -1.38 16.23 8.62
CA LEU A 134 -1.96 17.53 8.26
C LEU A 134 -1.49 18.64 9.22
N ALA A 135 -1.46 18.38 10.52
CA ALA A 135 -0.97 19.34 11.52
C ALA A 135 0.50 19.72 11.33
N ASN A 136 1.29 18.85 10.70
CA ASN A 136 2.69 19.06 10.36
C ASN A 136 2.91 19.49 8.90
N ASN A 137 1.85 19.89 8.18
CA ASN A 137 1.89 20.32 6.78
C ASN A 137 2.49 19.29 5.80
N ILE A 138 2.31 18.00 6.07
CA ILE A 138 2.81 16.95 5.18
C ILE A 138 1.77 16.66 4.10
N PRO A 139 2.06 16.94 2.81
CA PRO A 139 1.15 16.61 1.73
C PRO A 139 1.13 15.09 1.48
N PHE A 140 -0.06 14.50 1.40
CA PHE A 140 -0.23 13.09 1.05
C PHE A 140 -1.42 12.86 0.13
N LYS A 141 -1.42 11.71 -0.55
CA LYS A 141 -2.55 11.22 -1.34
C LYS A 141 -3.00 9.86 -0.83
N ILE A 142 -4.31 9.65 -0.71
CA ILE A 142 -4.85 8.33 -0.44
C ILE A 142 -4.78 7.49 -1.72
N ASN A 143 -4.08 6.36 -1.66
CA ASN A 143 -3.99 5.40 -2.75
C ASN A 143 -4.57 4.04 -2.30
N PRO A 144 -5.84 3.72 -2.61
CA PRO A 144 -6.47 2.46 -2.19
C PRO A 144 -5.84 1.22 -2.85
N ARG A 145 -4.98 1.40 -3.87
CA ARG A 145 -4.23 0.33 -4.53
C ARG A 145 -2.83 0.14 -3.94
N LEU A 146 -2.42 0.97 -2.98
CA LEU A 146 -1.13 0.82 -2.33
C LEU A 146 -1.16 -0.43 -1.45
N VAL A 147 -0.50 -1.47 -1.93
CA VAL A 147 -0.31 -2.73 -1.22
C VAL A 147 1.17 -3.09 -1.15
N ARG A 148 1.56 -3.77 -0.07
CA ARG A 148 2.94 -4.21 0.11
C ARG A 148 3.09 -5.67 -0.29
N GLY A 149 4.31 -6.03 -0.70
CA GLY A 149 4.66 -7.39 -1.07
C GLY A 149 4.85 -8.34 0.12
N LEU A 150 4.68 -7.86 1.35
CA LEU A 150 4.91 -8.62 2.56
C LEU A 150 3.57 -8.74 3.30
N ASP A 151 3.19 -9.96 3.64
CA ASP A 151 1.84 -10.27 4.15
C ASP A 151 1.68 -9.96 5.66
N TYR A 152 2.72 -9.46 6.33
CA TYR A 152 2.69 -9.12 7.76
C TYR A 152 2.10 -7.73 8.07
N TYR A 153 1.86 -6.91 7.04
CA TYR A 153 1.12 -5.66 7.17
C TYR A 153 -0.38 -5.94 7.39
#